data_AF-A0A5C5SZW1-F1
#
_entry.id   AF-A0A5C5SZW1-F1
#
_cell.length_a   1.000
_cell.length_b   1.000
_cell.length_c   1.000
_cell.angle_alpha   90.00
_cell.angle_beta   90.00
_cell.angle_gamma   90.00
#
_symmetry.space_group_name_H-M   'P 1'
#
loop_
_entity.id
_entity.type
_entity.pdbx_description
1 polymer ?
#
loop_
_entity_poly.entity_id
_entity_poly.type
_entity_poly.pdbx_seq_one_letter_code
_entity_poly.pdbx_strand_id
1 'polypeptide(L)'
;MDESLDFYSLKTVWTPRDEAAVLKMDYRSRAELAKIINCEGLLVDLSMDQHTEVRFGVAQNIYTPLQTLNRLSQEDLCITIKDTAKKTLLNLPCRRN
;
A
#
# COMPACT_ATOMS: atom_id res chain seq x y z
N MET A 1 -3.85 -22.22 -7.87
CA MET A 1 -4.79 -21.74 -6.84
C MET A 1 -4.92 -20.27 -7.11
N ASP A 2 -6.06 -19.88 -7.67
CA ASP A 2 -6.41 -18.48 -7.82
C ASP A 2 -6.89 -18.02 -6.44
N GLU A 3 -5.94 -17.59 -5.60
CA GLU A 3 -6.25 -17.08 -4.27
C GLU A 3 -7.01 -15.77 -4.46
N SER A 4 -8.35 -15.86 -4.32
CA SER A 4 -9.28 -14.76 -4.56
C SER A 4 -8.86 -13.50 -3.79
N LEU A 5 -9.10 -12.33 -4.39
CA LEU A 5 -8.96 -11.02 -3.75
C LEU A 5 -9.59 -10.98 -2.34
N ASP A 6 -10.71 -11.67 -2.17
CA ASP A 6 -11.44 -11.80 -0.90
C ASP A 6 -10.67 -12.58 0.18
N PHE A 7 -9.79 -13.49 -0.21
CA PHE A 7 -8.97 -14.25 0.72
C PHE A 7 -7.91 -13.36 1.37
N TYR A 8 -7.24 -12.53 0.57
CA TYR A 8 -6.18 -11.65 1.05
C TYR A 8 -6.71 -10.40 1.78
N SER A 9 -7.90 -9.92 1.41
CA SER A 9 -8.52 -8.75 2.05
C SER A 9 -8.84 -8.96 3.54
N LEU A 10 -9.14 -10.20 3.93
CA LEU A 10 -9.48 -10.57 5.32
C LEU A 10 -8.26 -11.02 6.14
N LYS A 11 -7.07 -11.03 5.54
CA LYS A 11 -5.89 -11.64 6.11
C LYS A 11 -5.14 -10.68 7.03
N THR A 12 -4.90 -11.11 8.26
CA THR A 12 -4.19 -10.33 9.28
C THR A 12 -2.77 -10.84 9.55
N VAL A 13 -2.48 -12.10 9.19
CA VAL A 13 -1.16 -12.71 9.32
C VAL A 13 -0.68 -13.12 7.93
N TRP A 14 0.47 -12.59 7.54
CA TRP A 14 1.06 -12.73 6.21
C TRP A 14 2.29 -13.61 6.27
N THR A 15 2.39 -14.55 5.32
CA THR A 15 3.60 -15.34 5.10
C THR A 15 4.34 -14.85 3.86
N PRO A 16 5.65 -15.14 3.73
CA PRO A 16 6.40 -14.79 2.51
C PRO A 16 5.79 -15.37 1.22
N ARG A 17 5.07 -16.51 1.33
CA ARG A 17 4.35 -17.09 0.18
C ARG A 17 3.17 -16.22 -0.23
N ASP A 18 2.42 -15.71 0.74
CA ASP A 18 1.26 -14.84 0.51
C ASP A 18 1.69 -13.53 -0.15
N GLU A 19 2.75 -12.91 0.38
CA GLU A 19 3.35 -11.70 -0.20
C GLU A 19 3.79 -11.95 -1.65
N ALA A 20 4.51 -13.05 -1.91
CA ALA A 20 4.95 -13.42 -3.25
C ALA A 20 3.78 -13.73 -4.20
N ALA A 21 2.67 -14.26 -3.70
CA ALA A 21 1.47 -14.50 -4.50
C ALA A 21 0.79 -13.18 -4.88
N VAL A 22 0.66 -12.24 -3.93
CA VAL A 22 0.15 -10.89 -4.21
C VAL A 22 1.03 -10.18 -5.24
N LEU A 23 2.35 -10.24 -5.13
CA LEU A 23 3.27 -9.60 -6.09
C LEU A 23 3.14 -10.17 -7.53
N LYS A 24 2.60 -11.38 -7.69
CA LYS A 24 2.35 -12.02 -9.00
C LYS A 24 0.96 -11.72 -9.58
N MET A 25 0.08 -11.08 -8.82
CA MET A 25 -1.25 -10.70 -9.30
C MET A 25 -1.20 -9.56 -10.33
N ASP A 26 -2.29 -9.41 -11.07
CA ASP A 26 -2.47 -8.24 -11.91
C ASP A 26 -2.47 -6.95 -11.07
N TYR A 27 -2.07 -5.84 -11.69
CA TYR A 27 -1.91 -4.57 -10.97
C TYR A 27 -3.21 -4.05 -10.37
N ARG A 28 -4.39 -4.39 -10.92
CA ARG A 28 -5.67 -3.93 -10.39
C ARG A 28 -5.98 -4.62 -9.07
N SER A 29 -5.81 -5.94 -9.04
CA SER A 29 -5.94 -6.72 -7.79
C SER A 29 -4.96 -6.23 -6.72
N ARG A 30 -3.70 -5.96 -7.09
CA ARG A 30 -2.69 -5.41 -6.16
C ARG A 30 -3.06 -4.02 -5.66
N ALA A 31 -3.61 -3.16 -6.53
CA ALA A 31 -4.04 -1.82 -6.16
C ALA A 31 -5.24 -1.82 -5.19
N GLU A 32 -6.20 -2.73 -5.39
CA GLU A 32 -7.32 -2.88 -4.46
C GLU A 32 -6.86 -3.43 -3.10
N LEU A 33 -5.96 -4.43 -3.10
CA LEU A 33 -5.38 -4.94 -1.85
C LEU A 33 -4.59 -3.86 -1.11
N ALA A 34 -3.74 -3.11 -1.82
CA ALA A 34 -2.88 -2.09 -1.23
C ALA A 34 -3.65 -1.06 -0.38
N LYS A 35 -4.93 -0.80 -0.68
CA LYS A 35 -5.77 0.13 0.08
C LYS A 35 -6.20 -0.40 1.45
N ILE A 36 -6.30 -1.72 1.61
CA ILE A 36 -7.00 -2.35 2.74
C ILE A 36 -6.11 -3.26 3.60
N ILE A 37 -5.02 -3.80 3.06
CA ILE A 37 -4.14 -4.71 3.80
C ILE A 37 -3.40 -3.99 4.92
N ASN A 38 -3.00 -4.75 5.95
CA ASN A 38 -2.25 -4.24 7.10
C ASN A 38 -0.79 -4.78 7.16
N CYS A 39 -0.31 -5.40 6.08
CA CYS A 39 1.04 -5.92 5.99
C CYS A 39 2.01 -4.78 5.63
N GLU A 40 2.69 -4.23 6.62
CA GLU A 40 3.65 -3.13 6.42
C GLU A 40 4.76 -3.47 5.42
N GLY A 41 5.35 -4.67 5.50
CA GLY A 41 6.41 -5.12 4.60
C GLY A 41 5.94 -5.14 3.13
N LEU A 42 4.79 -5.74 2.88
CA LEU A 42 4.20 -5.76 1.54
C LEU A 42 3.80 -4.35 1.06
N LEU A 43 3.32 -3.47 1.95
CA LEU A 43 3.06 -2.07 1.58
C LEU A 43 4.33 -1.31 1.20
N VAL A 44 5.47 -1.61 1.82
CA VAL A 44 6.78 -1.09 1.41
C VAL A 44 7.12 -1.56 0.01
N ASP A 45 6.97 -2.85 -0.30
CA ASP A 45 7.26 -3.37 -1.63
C ASP A 45 6.32 -2.78 -2.70
N LEU A 46 5.01 -2.73 -2.42
CA LEU A 46 4.01 -2.17 -3.32
C LEU A 46 4.17 -0.65 -3.52
N SER A 47 4.79 0.06 -2.57
CA SER A 47 5.11 1.49 -2.71
C SER A 47 6.15 1.78 -3.80
N MET A 48 6.83 0.74 -4.29
CA MET A 48 7.79 0.79 -5.38
C MET A 48 7.24 0.19 -6.68
N ASP A 49 5.94 -0.13 -6.72
CA ASP A 49 5.37 -0.76 -7.92
C ASP A 49 5.47 0.14 -9.15
N GLN A 50 5.65 -0.47 -10.32
CA GLN A 50 5.68 0.27 -11.58
C GLN A 50 4.33 0.96 -11.91
N HIS A 51 3.21 0.39 -11.45
CA HIS A 51 1.88 0.92 -11.72
C HIS A 51 1.48 1.97 -10.68
N THR A 52 1.10 3.14 -11.19
CA THR A 52 0.68 4.28 -10.38
C THR A 52 -0.56 3.97 -9.53
N GLU A 53 -1.47 3.13 -10.02
CA GLU A 53 -2.68 2.70 -9.31
C GLU A 53 -2.35 1.93 -8.02
N VAL A 54 -1.30 1.10 -8.06
CA VAL A 54 -0.84 0.34 -6.90
C VAL A 54 -0.23 1.28 -5.87
N ARG A 55 0.70 2.14 -6.30
CA ARG A 55 1.33 3.14 -5.42
C ARG A 55 0.30 4.12 -4.81
N PHE A 56 -0.73 4.46 -5.57
CA PHE A 56 -1.86 5.26 -5.09
C PHE A 56 -2.63 4.53 -3.98
N GLY A 57 -2.92 3.24 -4.15
CA GLY A 57 -3.55 2.42 -3.10
C GLY A 57 -2.72 2.41 -1.81
N VAL A 58 -1.39 2.26 -1.92
CA VAL A 58 -0.48 2.34 -0.77
C VAL A 58 -0.52 3.72 -0.11
N ALA A 59 -0.53 4.80 -0.89
CA ALA A 59 -0.59 6.16 -0.37
C ALA A 59 -1.90 6.47 0.38
N GLN A 60 -3.01 5.81 0.03
CA GLN A 60 -4.30 5.95 0.72
C GLN A 60 -4.39 5.14 2.02
N ASN A 61 -3.50 4.17 2.22
CA ASN A 61 -3.62 3.22 3.31
C ASN A 61 -2.96 3.76 4.61
N ILE A 62 -3.73 3.73 5.70
CA ILE A 62 -3.31 4.19 7.03
C ILE A 62 -2.29 3.26 7.71
N TYR A 63 -2.20 2.00 7.28
CA TYR A 63 -1.22 1.03 7.75
C TYR A 63 0.12 1.16 7.01
N THR A 64 0.21 2.02 5.99
CA THR A 64 1.47 2.24 5.30
C THR A 64 2.46 2.90 6.26
N PRO A 65 3.68 2.35 6.42
CA PRO A 65 4.67 2.91 7.33
C PRO A 65 4.96 4.39 7.06
N LEU A 66 5.17 5.15 8.13
CA LEU A 66 5.36 6.61 8.06
C LEU A 66 6.55 7.01 7.18
N GLN A 67 7.63 6.23 7.18
CA GLN A 67 8.78 6.47 6.29
C GLN A 67 8.39 6.32 4.81
N THR A 68 7.60 5.29 4.50
CA THR A 68 7.10 5.03 3.15
C THR A 68 6.15 6.13 2.69
N LEU A 69 5.20 6.55 3.53
CA LEU A 69 4.31 7.67 3.22
C LEU A 69 5.09 8.98 3.01
N ASN A 70 6.10 9.27 3.82
CA ASN A 70 6.95 10.45 3.63
C ASN A 70 7.68 10.40 2.28
N ARG A 71 8.29 9.26 1.94
CA ARG A 71 8.95 9.06 0.64
C ARG A 71 7.98 9.28 -0.52
N LEU A 72 6.81 8.65 -0.49
CA LEU A 72 5.77 8.85 -1.52
C LEU A 72 5.32 10.31 -1.62
N SER A 73 5.22 11.02 -0.49
CA SER A 73 4.79 12.43 -0.46
C SER A 73 5.81 13.42 -1.08
N GLN A 74 7.09 13.06 -1.08
CA GLN A 74 8.20 13.93 -1.48
C GLN A 74 8.79 13.54 -2.84
N GLU A 75 8.98 12.23 -3.06
CA GLU A 75 9.81 11.68 -4.14
C GLU A 75 9.00 11.02 -5.26
N ASP A 76 7.72 10.67 -5.06
CA ASP A 76 6.92 10.08 -6.15
C ASP A 76 6.78 11.09 -7.31
N LEU A 77 6.81 10.56 -8.54
CA LEU A 77 6.69 11.37 -9.76
C LEU A 77 5.24 11.85 -9.98
N CYS A 78 4.26 11.12 -9.47
CA CYS A 78 2.85 11.42 -9.66
C CYS A 78 2.34 12.36 -8.58
N ILE A 79 1.92 13.56 -8.98
CA ILE A 79 1.41 14.61 -8.07
C ILE A 79 0.23 14.10 -7.23
N THR A 80 -0.66 13.30 -7.82
CA THR A 80 -1.82 12.76 -7.10
C THR A 80 -1.41 11.82 -5.97
N ILE A 81 -0.37 11.00 -6.17
CA ILE A 81 0.20 10.12 -5.13
C ILE A 81 0.82 10.98 -4.02
N LYS A 82 1.61 11.99 -4.39
CA LYS A 82 2.23 12.88 -3.42
C LYS A 82 1.21 13.53 -2.50
N ASP A 83 0.17 14.12 -3.09
CA ASP A 83 -0.87 14.81 -2.33
C ASP A 83 -1.72 13.84 -1.49
N THR A 84 -1.95 12.64 -2.00
CA THR A 84 -2.65 11.58 -1.27
C THR A 84 -1.85 11.12 -0.06
N ALA A 85 -0.55 10.83 -0.23
CA ALA A 85 0.33 10.45 0.87
C ALA A 85 0.42 11.54 1.94
N LYS A 86 0.48 12.83 1.54
CA LYS A 86 0.41 13.98 2.47
C LYS A 86 -0.90 13.98 3.25
N LYS A 87 -2.03 13.81 2.57
CA LYS A 87 -3.36 13.75 3.23
C LYS A 87 -3.43 12.61 4.22
N THR A 88 -2.96 11.42 3.86
CA THR A 88 -2.92 10.26 4.75
C THR A 88 -2.06 10.55 5.98
N LEU A 89 -0.84 11.11 5.80
CA LEU A 89 0.03 11.52 6.90
C LEU A 89 -0.65 12.50 7.87
N LEU A 90 -1.39 13.48 7.35
CA LEU A 90 -2.13 14.46 8.16
C LEU A 90 -3.31 13.84 8.92
N ASN A 91 -3.90 12.78 8.37
CA ASN A 91 -5.06 12.09 8.94
C ASN A 91 -4.70 10.95 9.89
N LEU A 92 -3.41 10.57 9.99
CA LEU A 92 -2.99 9.55 10.95
C LEU A 92 -3.33 10.01 12.38
N PRO A 93 -3.96 9.16 13.21
CA PRO A 93 -4.31 9.51 14.57
C PRO A 93 -3.04 9.72 15.41
N CYS A 94 -2.61 10.98 15.47
CA CYS A 94 -1.61 11.60 16.32
C CYS A 94 -0.11 11.32 16.03
N ARG A 95 0.54 12.31 15.41
CA ARG A 95 1.65 13.02 16.07
C ARG A 95 1.21 14.46 16.38
N ARG A 96 0.67 14.66 17.58
CA ARG A 96 0.85 15.93 18.31
C ARG A 96 1.85 15.63 19.43
N ASN A 97 3.14 15.74 19.10
CA ASN A 97 4.17 15.99 20.10
C ASN A 97 4.57 17.45 19.97
#